data_AF-A0A952FCU9-F1
#
_entry.id   AF-A0A952FCU9-F1
#
_cell.length_a   1.000
_cell.length_b   1.000
_cell.length_c   1.000
_cell.angle_alpha   90.00
_cell.angle_beta   90.00
_cell.angle_gamma   90.00
#
_symmetry.space_group_name_H-M   'P 1'
#
loop_
_entity.id
_entity.type
_entity.pdbx_description
1 polymer ?
#
loop_
_entity_poly.entity_id
_entity_poly.type
_entity_poly.pdbx_seq_one_letter_code
_entity_poly.pdbx_strand_id
1 'polypeptide(L)' 'GKYKVISFFAKRARGLMARYAIEKKLATVKKLEGFDAEGYRFEPKVSGPDRLVFRRKQAS' A
#
# COMPACT_ATOMS: atom_id res chain seq x y z
N GLY A 1 12.57 5.72 13.23
CA GLY A 1 12.32 6.91 12.39
C GLY A 1 10.83 7.08 12.16
N LYS A 2 10.31 8.32 12.19
CA LYS A 2 8.89 8.61 11.90
C LYS A 2 8.63 8.44 10.41
N TYR A 3 7.63 7.65 10.03
CA TYR A 3 7.16 7.55 8.64
C TYR A 3 6.52 8.87 8.22
N LYS A 4 6.90 9.39 7.06
CA LYS A 4 6.30 10.59 6.46
C LYS A 4 5.65 10.23 5.14
N VAL A 5 4.48 10.81 4.87
CA VAL A 5 3.85 10.69 3.55
C VAL A 5 4.55 11.65 2.60
N ILE A 6 5.16 11.10 1.55
CA ILE A 6 5.76 11.89 0.48
C ILE A 6 4.82 11.84 -0.71
N SER A 7 4.25 12.99 -1.08
CA SER A 7 3.14 13.08 -2.04
C SER A 7 3.44 12.43 -3.40
N PHE A 8 4.67 12.56 -3.91
CA PHE A 8 5.09 11.94 -5.18
C PHE A 8 4.98 10.41 -5.12
N PHE A 9 5.56 9.80 -4.08
CA PHE A 9 5.49 8.35 -3.88
C PHE A 9 4.07 7.87 -3.56
N ALA A 10 3.29 8.67 -2.83
CA ALA A 10 1.89 8.35 -2.53
C ALA A 10 0.99 8.40 -3.77
N LYS A 11 1.25 9.30 -4.74
CA LYS A 11 0.57 9.30 -6.03
C LYS A 11 0.89 8.04 -6.83
N ARG A 12 2.18 7.68 -6.93
CA ARG A 12 2.62 6.45 -7.62
C ARG A 12 2.06 5.18 -6.98
N ALA A 13 2.12 5.07 -5.65
CA ALA A 13 1.59 3.92 -4.91
C ALA A 13 0.11 3.66 -5.18
N ARG A 14 -0.70 4.72 -5.30
CA ARG A 14 -2.12 4.60 -5.64
C ARG A 14 -2.34 4.00 -7.03
N GLY A 15 -1.56 4.43 -8.02
CA GLY A 15 -1.60 3.85 -9.36
C GLY A 15 -1.20 2.36 -9.37
N LEU A 16 -0.14 2.01 -8.64
CA LEU A 16 0.30 0.62 -8.50
C LEU A 16 -0.75 -0.26 -7.80
N MET A 17 -1.38 0.27 -6.74
CA MET A 17 -2.45 -0.43 -6.02
C MET A 17 -3.66 -0.68 -6.92
N ALA A 18 -4.09 0.32 -7.69
CA ALA A 18 -5.19 0.17 -8.63
C ALA A 18 -4.87 -0.88 -9.70
N ARG A 19 -3.65 -0.85 -10.26
CA ARG A 19 -3.17 -1.85 -11.22
C ARG A 19 -3.18 -3.26 -10.61
N TYR A 20 -2.63 -3.43 -9.40
CA TYR A 20 -2.62 -4.69 -8.68
C TYR A 20 -4.03 -5.25 -8.46
N ALA A 21 -4.97 -4.38 -8.09
CA ALA A 21 -6.36 -4.76 -7.88
C ALA A 21 -7.03 -5.29 -9.17
N ILE A 22 -6.76 -4.63 -10.30
CA ILE A 22 -7.29 -5.00 -11.61
C ILE A 22 -6.65 -6.31 -12.08
N GLU A 23 -5.32 -6.41 -12.07
CA GLU A 23 -4.57 -7.58 -12.56
C GLU A 23 -4.94 -8.85 -11.78
N LYS A 24 -5.12 -8.74 -10.46
CA LYS A 24 -5.51 -9.87 -9.61
C LYS A 24 -7.02 -10.05 -9.45
N LYS A 25 -7.84 -9.25 -10.14
CA LYS A 25 -9.31 -9.27 -10.07
C LYS A 25 -9.82 -9.32 -8.64
N LEU A 26 -9.34 -8.40 -7.81
CA LEU A 26 -9.67 -8.39 -6.39
C LEU A 26 -11.12 -7.99 -6.17
N ALA A 27 -11.87 -8.87 -5.50
CA ALA A 27 -13.29 -8.64 -5.18
C ALA A 27 -13.53 -8.12 -3.76
N THR A 28 -12.49 -8.09 -2.90
CA THR A 28 -12.62 -7.69 -1.50
C THR A 28 -11.46 -6.81 -1.05
N VAL A 29 -11.74 -5.85 -0.16
CA VAL A 29 -10.74 -4.92 0.40
C VAL A 29 -9.63 -5.67 1.12
N LYS A 30 -9.95 -6.75 1.84
CA LYS A 30 -8.98 -7.60 2.54
C LYS A 30 -7.88 -8.13 1.62
N LYS A 31 -8.17 -8.37 0.33
CA LYS A 31 -7.13 -8.83 -0.61
C LYS A 31 -6.11 -7.75 -0.95
N LEU A 32 -6.41 -6.46 -0.72
CA LEU A 32 -5.44 -5.37 -0.90
C LEU A 32 -4.31 -5.41 0.13
N GLU A 33 -4.49 -6.09 1.27
CA GLU A 33 -3.44 -6.30 2.28
C GLU A 33 -2.21 -7.02 1.69
N GLY A 34 -2.40 -7.78 0.61
CA GLY A 34 -1.32 -8.46 -0.12
C GLY A 34 -0.58 -7.58 -1.13
N PHE A 35 -0.82 -6.28 -1.18
CA PHE A 35 -0.09 -5.37 -2.06
C PHE A 35 1.35 -5.16 -1.58
N ASP A 36 2.31 -5.45 -2.46
CA ASP A 36 3.74 -5.48 -2.15
C ASP A 36 4.64 -4.82 -3.22
N ALA A 37 4.06 -4.07 -4.17
CA ALA A 37 4.81 -3.47 -5.27
C ALA A 37 5.83 -2.42 -4.78
N GLU A 38 6.98 -2.33 -5.44
CA GLU A 38 8.04 -1.34 -5.17
C GLU A 38 8.48 -1.26 -3.69
N GLY A 39 8.39 -2.38 -2.96
CA GLY A 39 8.81 -2.47 -1.55
C GLY A 39 7.83 -1.85 -0.56
N TYR A 40 6.61 -1.50 -0.98
CA TYR A 40 5.50 -1.27 -0.06
C TYR A 40 5.12 -2.58 0.64
N ARG A 41 4.65 -2.49 1.89
CA ARG A 41 4.08 -3.60 2.65
C ARG A 41 2.97 -3.10 3.54
N PHE A 42 1.93 -3.93 3.70
CA PHE A 42 0.86 -3.68 4.65
C PHE A 42 1.38 -3.68 6.10
N GLU A 43 0.89 -2.74 6.91
CA GLU A 43 1.20 -2.63 8.33
C GLU A 43 -0.09 -2.81 9.16
N PRO A 44 -0.36 -4.02 9.66
CA PRO A 44 -1.61 -4.30 10.39
C PRO A 44 -1.72 -3.51 11.69
N LYS A 45 -0.60 -3.20 12.36
CA LYS A 45 -0.59 -2.56 13.69
C LYS A 45 -1.13 -1.13 13.69
N VAL A 46 -1.12 -0.47 12.54
CA VAL A 46 -1.60 0.91 12.37
C VAL A 46 -2.68 1.03 11.31
N SER A 47 -3.16 -0.11 10.81
CA SER A 47 -4.30 -0.19 9.92
C SER A 47 -5.58 -0.44 10.71
N GLY A 48 -6.69 0.06 10.20
CA GLY A 48 -8.02 -0.13 10.74
C GLY A 48 -9.02 -0.50 9.65
N PRO A 49 -10.28 -0.74 10.01
CA PRO A 49 -11.33 -1.18 9.09
C PRO A 49 -11.50 -0.23 7.90
N ASP A 50 -11.41 1.08 8.13
CA ASP A 50 -11.63 2.10 7.09
C ASP A 50 -10.32 2.63 6.48
N ARG A 51 -9.17 2.20 7.01
CA ARG A 51 -7.87 2.75 6.62
C ARG A 51 -6.78 1.70 6.67
N LEU A 52 -6.35 1.24 5.49
CA LEU A 52 -5.18 0.40 5.34
C LEU A 52 -3.92 1.27 5.19
N VAL A 53 -2.88 0.96 5.95
CA VAL A 53 -1.59 1.66 5.91
C VAL A 53 -0.54 0.76 5.28
N PHE A 54 0.10 1.28 4.23
CA PHE A 54 1.21 0.64 3.55
C PHE A 54 2.49 1.45 3.79
N ARG A 55 3.55 0.77 4.21
CA ARG A 55 4.86 1.35 4.47
C ARG A 55 5.87 0.82 3.47
N ARG A 56 6.73 1.70 2.98
CA ARG A 56 7.88 1.32 2.16
C ARG A 56 9.15 1.56 2.97
N LYS A 57 10.07 0.60 2.97
CA LYS A 57 11.43 0.87 3.47
C LYS A 57 12.14 1.71 2.40
N GLN A 58 12.69 2.85 2.79
CA GLN A 58 13.59 3.59 1.92
C GLN A 58 14.76 2.66 1.63
N ALA A 59 15.04 2.38 0.35
CA ALA A 59 16.32 1.78 -0.01
C ALA A 59 17.37 2.79 0.45
N SER A 60 18.14 2.37 1.47
CA SER A 60 19.33 3.06 1.94
C SER A 60 20.35 3.16 0.82
#